data_AF-A0A965GVW6-F1
#
_entry.id   AF-A0A965GVW6-F1
#
_cell.length_a   1.000
_cell.length_b   1.000
_cell.length_c   1.000
_cell.angle_alpha   90.00
_cell.angle_beta   90.00
_cell.angle_gamma   90.00
#
_symmetry.space_group_name_H-M   'P 1'
#
loop_
_entity.id
_entity.type
_entity.pdbx_description
1 polymer ?
#
loop_
_entity_poly.entity_id
_entity_poly.type
_entity_poly.pdbx_seq_one_letter_code
_entity_poly.pdbx_strand_id
1 'polypeptide(L)'
;WARIVIDVALEYNSNLDKAHESLTRAAKAIKDKSALIGEAEVWGINALSGDQVIVRLVQKTKPEEKDDLARELRKLVKAELDKSKIKLATGQNSIYVNVKG
;
A
#
# COMPACT_ATOMS: atom_id res chain seq x y z
N TRP A 1 14.19 13.54 4.01
CA TRP A 1 12.94 13.03 3.40
C TRP A 1 12.58 11.73 4.11
N ALA A 2 11.30 11.39 4.20
CA ALA A 2 10.80 10.18 4.83
C ALA A 2 10.21 9.21 3.79
N ARG A 3 9.99 7.95 4.19
CA ARG A 3 9.28 6.95 3.39
C ARG A 3 8.08 6.42 4.15
N ILE A 4 6.96 6.34 3.46
CA ILE A 4 5.80 5.55 3.85
C ILE A 4 5.93 4.20 3.13
N VAL A 5 5.85 3.11 3.88
CA VAL A 5 5.86 1.75 3.36
C VAL A 5 4.60 1.07 3.85
N ILE A 6 3.79 0.55 2.92
CA ILE A 6 2.57 -0.21 3.20
C ILE A 6 2.73 -1.60 2.61
N ASP A 7 2.70 -2.60 3.48
CA ASP A 7 2.67 -4.01 3.10
C ASP A 7 1.23 -4.51 3.09
N VAL A 8 0.79 -4.99 1.94
CA VAL A 8 -0.57 -5.49 1.73
C VAL A 8 -0.51 -6.99 1.49
N ALA A 9 -1.03 -7.76 2.45
CA ALA A 9 -1.18 -9.20 2.34
C ALA A 9 -2.47 -9.55 1.59
N LEU A 10 -2.32 -10.19 0.44
CA LEU A 10 -3.39 -10.63 -0.46
C LEU A 10 -3.53 -12.15 -0.36
N GLU A 11 -4.72 -12.69 -0.60
CA GLU A 11 -4.88 -14.15 -0.77
C GLU A 11 -3.97 -14.64 -1.91
N TYR A 12 -3.41 -15.85 -1.78
CA TYR A 12 -2.46 -16.41 -2.76
C TYR A 12 -2.97 -16.38 -4.22
N ASN A 13 -4.26 -16.62 -4.42
CA ASN A 13 -4.90 -16.65 -5.74
C ASN A 13 -5.40 -15.28 -6.22
N SER A 14 -5.06 -14.19 -5.53
CA SER A 14 -5.45 -12.84 -5.94
C SER A 14 -4.77 -12.43 -7.23
N ASN A 15 -5.48 -11.69 -8.08
CA ASN A 15 -4.91 -11.13 -9.30
C ASN A 15 -3.94 -9.98 -8.93
N LEU A 16 -2.64 -10.22 -9.10
CA LEU A 16 -1.58 -9.29 -8.72
C LEU A 16 -1.53 -8.03 -9.59
N ASP A 17 -1.82 -8.15 -10.89
CA ASP A 17 -1.86 -6.99 -11.79
C ASP A 17 -2.97 -6.01 -11.37
N LYS A 18 -4.15 -6.54 -11.04
CA LYS A 18 -5.25 -5.75 -10.49
C LYS A 18 -4.86 -5.11 -9.15
N ALA A 19 -4.17 -5.85 -8.28
CA ALA A 19 -3.70 -5.29 -7.01
C ALA A 19 -2.70 -4.16 -7.22
N HIS A 20 -1.76 -4.32 -8.15
CA HIS A 20 -0.82 -3.26 -8.54
C HIS A 20 -1.55 -2.00 -9.01
N GLU A 21 -2.54 -2.15 -9.90
CA GLU A 21 -3.34 -1.02 -10.36
C GLU A 21 -4.11 -0.36 -9.22
N SER A 22 -4.73 -1.15 -8.33
CA SER A 22 -5.49 -0.63 -7.18
C SER A 22 -4.59 0.15 -6.22
N LEU A 23 -3.39 -0.34 -5.92
CA LEU A 23 -2.42 0.35 -5.07
C LEU A 23 -1.90 1.64 -5.73
N THR A 24 -1.67 1.60 -7.05
CA THR A 24 -1.28 2.79 -7.82
C THR A 24 -2.39 3.84 -7.83
N ARG A 25 -3.65 3.43 -8.03
CA ARG A 25 -4.82 4.30 -7.96
C ARG A 25 -4.99 4.90 -6.57
N ALA A 26 -4.80 4.10 -5.52
CA ALA A 26 -4.86 4.58 -4.14
C ALA A 26 -3.83 5.67 -3.86
N ALA A 27 -2.59 5.49 -4.31
CA ALA A 27 -1.55 6.51 -4.14
C ALA A 27 -1.83 7.78 -4.94
N LYS A 28 -2.35 7.65 -6.17
CA LYS A 28 -2.73 8.81 -7.01
C LYS A 28 -3.94 9.57 -6.48
N ALA A 29 -4.77 8.94 -5.64
CA ALA A 29 -5.97 9.52 -5.05
C ALA A 29 -5.70 10.42 -3.84
N ILE A 30 -4.45 10.52 -3.37
CA ILE A 30 -4.06 11.51 -2.35
C ILE A 30 -4.35 12.91 -2.91
N LYS A 31 -5.10 13.69 -2.14
CA LYS A 31 -5.51 15.05 -2.54
C LYS A 31 -4.36 16.04 -2.42
N ASP A 32 -3.69 16.06 -1.27
CA ASP A 32 -2.56 16.95 -1.03
C ASP A 32 -1.25 16.32 -1.49
N LYS A 33 -0.75 16.81 -2.63
CA LYS A 33 0.52 16.35 -3.22
C LYS A 33 1.71 17.19 -2.80
N SER A 34 1.51 18.27 -2.04
CA SER A 34 2.57 19.25 -1.68
C SER A 34 3.66 18.65 -0.77
N ALA A 35 3.30 17.59 -0.03
CA ALA A 35 4.19 16.85 0.84
C ALA A 35 4.70 15.54 0.23
N LEU A 36 4.26 15.17 -0.97
CA LEU A 36 4.76 14.01 -1.71
C LEU A 36 6.06 14.37 -2.45
N ILE A 37 7.02 13.44 -2.42
CA ILE A 37 8.29 13.58 -3.13
C ILE A 37 8.36 12.50 -4.20
N GLY A 38 8.04 12.86 -5.44
CA GLY A 38 7.96 11.90 -6.55
C GLY A 38 6.76 10.97 -6.48
N GLU A 39 6.67 10.06 -7.45
CA GLU A 39 5.57 9.11 -7.55
C GLU A 39 5.70 7.95 -6.55
N ALA A 40 4.58 7.33 -6.23
CA ALA A 40 4.55 6.10 -5.46
C ALA A 40 5.05 4.93 -6.31
N GLU A 41 5.79 4.03 -5.68
CA GLU A 41 6.29 2.82 -6.30
C GLU A 41 5.55 1.63 -5.69
N VAL A 42 4.84 0.87 -6.52
CA VAL A 42 4.33 -0.46 -6.13
C VAL A 42 5.38 -1.48 -6.53
N TRP A 43 6.09 -2.00 -5.53
CA TRP A 43 7.00 -3.11 -5.72
C TRP A 43 6.18 -4.38 -5.77
N GLY A 44 6.59 -5.34 -6.62
CA GLY A 44 5.91 -6.62 -6.83
C GLY A 44 5.79 -7.49 -5.57
N ILE A 45 6.02 -8.79 -5.72
CA ILE A 45 5.98 -9.70 -4.58
C ILE A 45 7.17 -9.39 -3.66
N ASN A 46 6.89 -8.87 -2.46
CA ASN A 46 7.88 -8.64 -1.42
C ASN A 46 8.08 -9.90 -0.55
N ALA A 47 7.03 -10.69 -0.35
CA ALA A 47 7.08 -11.98 0.32
C ALA A 47 5.90 -12.87 -0.12
N LEU A 48 6.05 -14.19 -0.02
CA LEU A 48 4.96 -15.14 -0.27
C LEU A 48 5.01 -16.29 0.75
N SER A 49 3.85 -16.80 1.13
CA SER A 49 3.66 -18.07 1.85
C SER A 49 2.58 -18.89 1.16
N GLY A 50 2.27 -20.07 1.68
CA GLY A 50 1.31 -20.99 1.04
C GLY A 50 -0.11 -20.43 0.88
N ASP A 51 -0.48 -19.42 1.67
CA ASP A 51 -1.82 -18.85 1.74
C ASP A 51 -1.89 -17.35 1.35
N GLN A 52 -0.75 -16.66 1.26
CA GLN A 52 -0.73 -15.22 1.00
C GLN A 52 0.45 -14.75 0.16
N VAL A 53 0.23 -13.63 -0.52
CA VAL A 53 1.25 -12.87 -1.25
C VAL A 53 1.26 -11.44 -0.70
N ILE A 54 2.44 -10.93 -0.35
CA ILE A 54 2.63 -9.58 0.17
C ILE A 54 3.16 -8.68 -0.93
N VAL A 55 2.41 -7.63 -1.24
CA VAL A 55 2.79 -6.56 -2.17
C VAL A 55 3.14 -5.29 -1.38
N ARG A 56 4.18 -4.57 -1.79
CA ARG A 56 4.69 -3.40 -1.07
C ARG A 56 4.52 -2.12 -1.86
N LEU A 57 3.83 -1.15 -1.27
CA LEU A 57 3.73 0.22 -1.78
C LEU A 57 4.69 1.14 -1.01
N VAL A 58 5.50 1.91 -1.72
CA VAL A 58 6.45 2.88 -1.16
C VAL A 58 6.15 4.28 -1.70
N GLN A 59 5.98 5.25 -0.81
CA GLN A 59 5.84 6.67 -1.17
C GLN A 59 6.82 7.50 -0.36
N LYS A 60 7.62 8.33 -1.03
CA LYS A 60 8.51 9.30 -0.35
C LYS A 60 7.72 10.56 -0.03
N THR A 61 7.95 11.14 1.14
CA THR A 61 7.26 12.34 1.62
C THR A 61 8.19 13.27 2.40
N LYS A 62 7.72 14.49 2.66
CA LYS A 62 8.31 15.34 3.72
C LYS A 62 8.10 14.67 5.08
N PRO A 63 9.09 14.72 6.01
CA PRO A 63 8.98 14.05 7.31
C PRO A 63 7.81 14.55 8.17
N GLU A 64 7.50 15.84 8.10
CA GLU A 64 6.47 16.51 8.93
C GLU A 64 5.05 15.97 8.69
N GLU A 65 4.73 15.57 7.45
CA GLU A 65 3.39 15.09 7.05
C GLU A 65 3.30 13.54 6.94
N LYS A 66 4.38 12.83 7.29
CA LYS A 66 4.52 11.39 7.03
C LYS A 66 3.38 10.58 7.64
N ASP A 67 3.02 10.84 8.90
CA ASP A 67 2.07 10.03 9.64
C ASP A 67 0.63 10.26 9.16
N ASP A 68 0.28 11.50 8.83
CA ASP A 68 -1.04 11.86 8.32
C ASP A 68 -1.24 11.32 6.91
N LEU A 69 -0.25 11.50 6.03
CA LEU A 69 -0.26 10.89 4.69
C LEU A 69 -0.29 9.36 4.76
N ALA A 70 0.43 8.74 5.71
CA ALA A 70 0.37 7.29 5.87
C ALA A 70 -1.03 6.83 6.28
N ARG A 71 -1.75 7.58 7.11
CA ARG A 71 -3.13 7.26 7.53
C ARG A 71 -4.10 7.41 6.36
N GLU A 72 -3.97 8.50 5.59
CA GLU A 72 -4.75 8.71 4.38
C GLU A 72 -4.51 7.58 3.37
N LEU A 73 -3.25 7.25 3.09
CA LEU A 73 -2.89 6.22 2.11
C LEU A 73 -3.44 4.84 2.50
N ARG A 74 -3.44 4.47 3.79
CA ARG A 74 -4.09 3.22 4.25
C ARG A 74 -5.59 3.19 3.97
N LYS A 75 -6.29 4.32 4.21
CA LYS A 75 -7.72 4.43 3.92
C LYS A 75 -8.00 4.28 2.42
N LEU A 76 -7.18 4.92 1.59
CA LEU A 76 -7.29 4.85 0.12
C LEU A 76 -6.98 3.44 -0.41
N VAL A 77 -5.92 2.81 0.10
CA VAL A 77 -5.57 1.42 -0.24
C VAL A 77 -6.73 0.48 0.07
N LYS A 78 -7.29 0.56 1.29
CA LYS A 78 -8.47 -0.24 1.64
C LYS A 78 -9.63 -0.01 0.67
N ALA A 79 -9.97 1.26 0.41
CA ALA A 79 -11.09 1.60 -0.46
C ALA A 79 -10.89 1.10 -1.90
N GLU A 80 -9.69 1.20 -2.47
CA GLU A 80 -9.42 0.73 -3.84
C GLU A 80 -9.38 -0.79 -3.95
N LEU A 81 -8.87 -1.49 -2.94
CA LEU A 81 -8.90 -2.95 -2.89
C LEU A 81 -10.35 -3.46 -2.78
N ASP A 82 -11.17 -2.85 -1.91
CA ASP A 82 -12.59 -3.17 -1.75
C ASP A 82 -13.35 -2.98 -3.09
N LYS A 83 -13.15 -1.84 -3.77
CA LYS A 83 -13.75 -1.57 -5.10
C LYS A 83 -13.32 -2.59 -6.15
N SER A 84 -12.08 -3.02 -6.08
CA SER A 84 -11.49 -3.95 -7.06
C SER A 84 -11.79 -5.41 -6.74
N LYS A 85 -12.56 -5.67 -5.66
CA LYS A 85 -12.93 -7.00 -5.15
C LYS A 85 -11.71 -7.88 -4.86
N ILE A 86 -10.60 -7.26 -4.45
CA ILE A 86 -9.38 -7.95 -4.08
C ILE A 86 -9.47 -8.32 -2.61
N LYS A 87 -9.31 -9.61 -2.32
CA LYS A 87 -9.40 -10.11 -0.96
C LYS A 87 -8.04 -10.02 -0.27
N LEU A 88 -8.06 -9.46 0.94
CA LEU A 88 -6.93 -9.55 1.84
C LEU A 88 -6.82 -10.98 2.38
N ALA A 89 -5.60 -11.42 2.65
CA ALA A 89 -5.38 -12.71 3.29
C ALA A 89 -6.07 -12.74 4.67
N THR A 90 -6.69 -13.87 5.00
CA THR A 90 -7.36 -14.10 6.29
C THR A 90 -6.42 -14.71 7.34
N GLY A 91 -5.22 -15.15 6.93
CA GLY A 91 -4.16 -15.62 7.82
C GLY A 91 -3.63 -14.50 8.71
N GLN A 92 -3.20 -14.81 9.93
CA GLN A 92 -2.64 -13.83 10.88
C GLN A 92 -1.51 -13.04 10.22
N ASN A 93 -1.84 -11.83 9.73
CA ASN A 93 -1.07 -10.60 9.86
C ASN A 93 -1.79 -9.43 9.19
N SER A 94 -2.45 -8.63 10.03
CA SER A 94 -2.97 -7.31 9.70
C SER A 94 -1.84 -6.42 9.16
N ILE A 95 -2.07 -5.84 7.98
CA ILE A 95 -1.30 -4.76 7.31
C ILE A 95 -0.21 -4.16 8.22
N TYR A 96 1.05 -4.54 7.97
CA TYR A 96 2.18 -3.94 8.67
C TYR A 96 2.52 -2.60 8.07
N VAL A 97 2.74 -1.63 8.95
CA VAL A 97 3.22 -0.31 8.56
C VAL A 97 4.56 -0.12 9.22
N ASN A 98 5.61 -0.31 8.44
CA ASN A 98 6.95 -0.07 8.93
C ASN A 98 7.33 1.38 8.64
N VAL A 99 7.12 2.24 9.65
CA VAL A 99 7.56 3.63 9.65
C VAL A 99 9.05 3.62 9.99
N LYS A 100 9.92 3.29 9.03
CA LYS A 100 11.37 3.47 9.26
C LYS A 100 11.67 4.96 9.37
N GLY A 101 12.21 5.35 10.53
CA GLY A 101 12.77 6.66 10.83
C GLY A 101 14.02 6.92 10.01
#